data_AF-A0A1C5AY84-F1
#
_entry.id   AF-A0A1C5AY84-F1
#
_cell.length_a   1.000
_cell.length_b   1.000
_cell.length_c   1.000
_cell.angle_alpha   90.00
_cell.angle_beta   90.00
_cell.angle_gamma   90.00
#
_symmetry.space_group_name_H-M   'P 1'
#
loop_
_entity.id
_entity.type
_entity.pdbx_description
1 polymer ?
#
loop_
_entity_poly.entity_id
_entity_poly.type
_entity_poly.pdbx_seq_one_letter_code
_entity_poly.pdbx_strand_id
1 'polypeptide(L)'
;MAVGILLGGAGLALMATLVSVDGGYLAILPGMLAMGLGMGLTQTPSTEAITSALPRERQGVASALNDVTREFGTALGVALLGAVLTAGYRNAISPRLTTVPGDAADAAREGIANAIATADDAGAQAPALVRAAQESFVDGWQQAMWAGVGVMTVLLGYVLARGPHRTRPTTPATAPESTRDVTAG
;
A
#
# COMPACT_ATOMS: atom_id res chain seq x y z
N MET A 1 5.23 -3.70 13.95
CA MET A 1 4.13 -2.94 13.30
C MET A 1 4.49 -1.47 13.02
N ALA A 2 4.67 -0.59 14.01
CA ALA A 2 4.92 0.84 13.75
C ALA A 2 6.10 1.13 12.78
N VAL A 3 7.24 0.46 12.98
CA VAL A 3 8.41 0.56 12.07
C VAL A 3 8.06 0.14 10.64
N GLY A 4 7.27 -0.93 10.48
CA GLY A 4 6.88 -1.41 9.16
C GLY A 4 5.87 -0.50 8.46
N ILE A 5 4.94 0.12 9.20
CA ILE A 5 4.04 1.17 8.67
C ILE A 5 4.85 2.38 8.23
N LEU A 6 5.82 2.81 9.04
CA LEU A 6 6.71 3.92 8.71
C LEU A 6 7.54 3.64 7.45
N LEU A 7 8.09 2.43 7.31
CA LEU A 7 8.81 2.01 6.10
C LEU A 7 7.90 1.91 4.88
N GLY A 8 6.67 1.43 5.04
CA GLY A 8 5.67 1.42 3.97
C GLY A 8 5.34 2.84 3.48
N GLY A 9 5.07 3.77 4.42
CA GLY A 9 4.86 5.18 4.11
C GLY A 9 6.07 5.85 3.46
N ALA A 10 7.28 5.58 3.96
CA ALA A 10 8.52 6.07 3.35
C ALA A 10 8.73 5.51 1.93
N GLY A 11 8.39 4.23 1.70
CA GLY A 11 8.45 3.62 0.37
C GLY A 11 7.52 4.30 -0.63
N LEU A 12 6.28 4.58 -0.23
CA LEU A 12 5.32 5.34 -1.03
C LEU A 12 5.82 6.77 -1.31
N ALA A 13 6.36 7.46 -0.30
CA ALA A 13 6.91 8.81 -0.46
C ALA A 13 8.13 8.85 -1.40
N LEU A 14 9.01 7.85 -1.34
CA LEU A 14 10.12 7.70 -2.28
C LEU A 14 9.60 7.49 -3.71
N MET A 15 8.63 6.61 -3.92
CA MET A 15 8.02 6.42 -5.24
C MET A 15 7.28 7.67 -5.73
N ALA A 16 6.69 8.47 -4.84
CA ALA A 16 6.06 9.74 -5.20
C ALA A 16 7.07 10.81 -5.63
N THR A 17 8.24 10.85 -4.99
CA THR A 17 9.21 11.94 -5.16
C THR A 17 10.21 11.69 -6.28
N LEU A 18 10.61 10.43 -6.48
CA LEU A 18 11.65 10.07 -7.42
C LEU A 18 11.12 9.73 -8.82
N VAL A 19 9.84 9.35 -8.93
CA VAL A 19 9.24 8.98 -10.21
C VAL A 19 9.32 10.13 -11.21
N SER A 20 9.74 9.80 -12.43
CA SER A 20 9.75 10.70 -13.56
C SER A 20 9.71 9.88 -14.85
N VAL A 21 9.30 10.51 -15.95
CA VAL A 21 9.24 9.86 -17.26
C VAL A 21 10.63 9.35 -17.70
N ASP A 22 11.67 10.11 -17.37
CA ASP A 22 13.04 9.83 -17.82
C ASP A 22 13.88 9.05 -16.78
N GLY A 23 13.37 8.86 -15.56
CA GLY A 23 14.11 8.25 -14.44
C GLY A 23 14.25 6.72 -14.50
N GLY A 24 13.43 6.05 -15.32
CA GLY A 24 13.45 4.60 -15.48
C GLY A 24 13.20 3.83 -14.18
N TYR A 25 13.58 2.55 -14.16
CA TYR A 25 13.30 1.64 -13.03
C TYR A 25 14.00 2.05 -11.72
N LEU A 26 15.19 2.63 -11.80
CA LEU A 26 15.97 3.01 -10.62
C LEU A 26 15.30 4.11 -9.78
N ALA A 27 14.40 4.89 -10.37
CA ALA A 27 13.59 5.87 -9.64
C ALA A 27 12.59 5.22 -8.67
N ILE A 28 12.08 4.02 -8.99
CA ILE A 28 11.04 3.33 -8.23
C ILE A 28 11.64 2.30 -7.26
N LEU A 29 12.80 1.73 -7.62
CA LEU A 29 13.47 0.66 -6.87
C LEU A 29 13.64 0.95 -5.37
N PRO A 30 14.13 2.12 -4.90
CA PRO A 30 14.30 2.38 -3.47
C PRO A 30 12.99 2.28 -2.69
N GLY A 31 11.90 2.78 -3.28
CA GLY A 31 10.58 2.71 -2.68
C GLY A 31 10.02 1.29 -2.63
N MET A 32 10.24 0.48 -3.67
CA MET A 32 9.88 -0.94 -3.66
C MET A 32 10.62 -1.72 -2.57
N LEU A 33 11.92 -1.47 -2.40
CA LEU A 33 12.73 -2.11 -1.36
C LEU A 33 12.23 -1.72 0.05
N ALA A 34 11.99 -0.43 0.29
CA ALA A 34 11.44 0.05 1.56
C ALA A 34 10.06 -0.56 1.85
N MET A 35 9.19 -0.66 0.85
CA MET A 35 7.87 -1.25 0.99
C MET A 35 7.94 -2.76 1.27
N GLY A 36 8.82 -3.50 0.58
CA GLY A 36 9.04 -4.92 0.84
C GLY A 36 9.56 -5.19 2.26
N LEU A 37 10.51 -4.40 2.73
CA LEU A 37 11.00 -4.47 4.12
C LEU A 37 9.90 -4.13 5.12
N GLY A 38 9.12 -3.07 4.85
CA GLY A 38 7.98 -2.67 5.69
C GLY A 38 6.91 -3.75 5.78
N MET A 39 6.60 -4.41 4.67
CA MET A 39 5.68 -5.56 4.63
C MET A 39 6.21 -6.73 5.45
N GLY A 40 7.49 -7.11 5.31
CA GLY A 40 8.09 -8.20 6.10
C GLY A 40 8.05 -7.95 7.60
N LEU A 41 8.30 -6.71 8.04
CA LEU A 41 8.25 -6.32 9.46
C LEU A 41 6.83 -6.16 10.01
N THR A 42 5.81 -6.14 9.15
CA THR A 42 4.41 -5.95 9.55
C THR A 42 3.61 -7.23 9.46
N GLN A 43 3.80 -8.06 8.44
CA GLN A 43 2.94 -9.23 8.19
C GLN A 43 2.94 -10.21 9.36
N THR A 44 4.11 -10.70 9.79
CA THR A 44 4.21 -11.70 10.88
C THR A 44 3.52 -11.26 12.18
N PRO A 45 3.86 -10.10 12.78
CA PRO A 45 3.21 -9.68 14.02
C PRO A 45 1.73 -9.32 13.84
N SER A 46 1.28 -8.93 12.64
CA SER A 46 -0.15 -8.67 12.39
C SER A 46 -0.96 -9.96 12.40
N THR A 47 -0.47 -10.99 11.70
CA THR A 47 -1.11 -12.31 11.69
C THR A 47 -1.14 -12.91 13.08
N GLU A 48 -0.03 -12.84 13.83
CA GLU A 48 0.03 -13.33 15.21
C GLU A 48 -0.95 -12.59 16.13
N ALA A 49 -1.05 -11.26 16.02
CA ALA A 49 -1.99 -10.48 16.82
C ALA A 49 -3.46 -10.86 16.56
N ILE A 50 -3.81 -11.21 15.31
CA ILE A 50 -5.17 -11.60 14.95
C ILE A 50 -5.47 -13.03 15.36
N THR A 51 -4.57 -13.97 15.10
CA THR A 51 -4.79 -15.38 15.44
C THR A 51 -4.74 -15.60 16.95
N SER A 52 -3.86 -14.92 17.69
CA SER A 52 -3.80 -15.04 19.16
C SER A 52 -4.98 -14.41 19.92
N ALA A 53 -5.85 -13.67 19.24
CA ALA A 53 -7.00 -13.02 19.85
C ALA A 53 -8.13 -14.00 20.25
N LEU A 54 -8.10 -15.24 19.76
CA LEU A 54 -9.14 -16.24 19.98
C LEU A 54 -8.58 -17.56 20.57
N PRO A 55 -9.36 -18.30 21.38
CA PRO A 55 -8.98 -19.64 21.86
C PRO A 55 -8.65 -20.62 20.73
N ARG A 56 -7.87 -21.67 21.03
CA ARG A 56 -7.38 -22.65 20.03
C ARG A 56 -8.50 -23.29 19.21
N GLU A 57 -9.64 -23.51 19.84
CA GLU A 57 -10.83 -24.15 19.24
C GLU A 57 -11.50 -23.26 18.18
N ARG A 58 -11.18 -21.97 18.15
CA ARG A 58 -11.75 -20.96 17.23
C ARG A 58 -10.71 -20.36 16.28
N GLN A 59 -9.50 -20.94 16.20
CA GLN A 59 -8.42 -20.46 15.33
C GLN A 59 -8.81 -20.46 13.85
N GLY A 60 -9.63 -21.44 13.41
CA GLY A 60 -10.15 -21.47 12.04
C GLY A 60 -10.99 -20.23 11.70
N VAL A 61 -11.79 -19.74 12.65
CA VAL A 61 -12.57 -18.50 12.49
C VAL A 61 -11.66 -17.27 12.48
N ALA A 62 -10.64 -17.23 13.33
CA ALA A 62 -9.66 -16.15 13.38
C ALA A 62 -8.89 -16.03 12.04
N SER A 63 -8.45 -17.15 11.47
CA SER A 63 -7.75 -17.19 10.18
C SER A 63 -8.67 -16.75 9.05
N ALA A 64 -9.90 -17.29 8.97
CA ALA A 64 -10.84 -16.91 7.92
C ALA A 64 -11.15 -15.41 7.95
N LEU A 65 -11.32 -14.82 9.14
CA LEU A 65 -11.53 -13.38 9.28
C LEU A 65 -10.30 -12.56 8.85
N ASN A 66 -9.09 -13.02 9.19
CA ASN A 66 -7.85 -12.39 8.76
C ASN A 66 -7.73 -12.36 7.23
N ASP A 67 -8.02 -13.49 6.58
CA ASP A 67 -7.95 -13.61 5.13
C ASP A 67 -8.96 -12.70 4.44
N VAL A 68 -10.23 -12.72 4.89
CA VAL A 68 -11.27 -11.81 4.39
C VAL A 68 -10.87 -10.35 4.59
N THR A 69 -10.32 -9.99 5.75
CA THR A 69 -9.89 -8.62 6.03
C THR A 69 -8.76 -8.20 5.09
N ARG A 70 -7.82 -9.09 4.82
CA ARG A 70 -6.67 -8.83 3.94
C ARG A 70 -7.09 -8.73 2.47
N GLU A 71 -7.96 -9.62 1.99
CA GLU A 71 -8.50 -9.58 0.64
C GLU A 71 -9.34 -8.33 0.43
N PHE A 72 -10.23 -8.01 1.38
CA PHE A 72 -11.04 -6.80 1.35
C PHE A 72 -10.18 -5.54 1.37
N GLY A 73 -9.20 -5.46 2.27
CA GLY A 73 -8.28 -4.33 2.36
C GLY A 73 -7.43 -4.17 1.10
N THR A 74 -7.01 -5.27 0.49
CA THR A 74 -6.28 -5.25 -0.80
C THR A 74 -7.16 -4.71 -1.91
N ALA A 75 -8.38 -5.24 -2.07
CA ALA A 75 -9.31 -4.79 -3.09
C ALA A 75 -9.66 -3.31 -2.93
N LEU A 76 -9.95 -2.87 -1.70
CA LEU A 76 -10.23 -1.47 -1.39
C LEU A 76 -9.03 -0.56 -1.67
N GLY A 77 -7.82 -0.98 -1.28
CA GLY A 77 -6.59 -0.23 -1.54
C GLY A 77 -6.31 -0.08 -3.03
N VAL A 78 -6.42 -1.16 -3.80
CA VAL A 78 -6.25 -1.14 -5.27
C VAL A 78 -7.30 -0.22 -5.91
N ALA A 79 -8.56 -0.31 -5.51
CA ALA A 79 -9.63 0.52 -6.05
C ALA A 79 -9.43 2.02 -5.74
N LEU A 80 -9.08 2.35 -4.49
CA LEU A 80 -8.86 3.74 -4.07
C LEU A 80 -7.66 4.36 -4.79
N LEU A 81 -6.52 3.67 -4.79
CA LEU A 81 -5.30 4.18 -5.44
C LEU A 81 -5.47 4.26 -6.95
N GLY A 82 -6.15 3.27 -7.56
CA GLY A 82 -6.49 3.30 -8.98
C GLY A 82 -7.40 4.47 -9.34
N ALA A 83 -8.43 4.75 -8.53
CA ALA A 83 -9.31 5.89 -8.74
C ALA A 83 -8.56 7.23 -8.67
N VAL A 84 -7.67 7.40 -7.68
CA VAL A 84 -6.83 8.60 -7.56
C VAL A 84 -5.89 8.74 -8.74
N LEU A 85 -5.23 7.66 -9.17
CA LEU A 85 -4.37 7.63 -10.36
C LEU A 85 -5.14 8.06 -11.61
N THR A 86 -6.31 7.45 -11.87
CA THR A 86 -7.12 7.75 -13.06
C THR A 86 -7.64 9.18 -13.05
N ALA A 87 -8.12 9.66 -11.90
CA ALA A 87 -8.58 11.05 -11.75
C ALA A 87 -7.43 12.04 -11.97
N GLY A 88 -6.27 11.78 -11.37
CA GLY A 88 -5.06 12.59 -11.52
C GLY A 88 -4.58 12.63 -12.97
N TYR A 89 -4.51 11.48 -13.63
CA TYR A 89 -4.18 11.37 -15.06
C TYR A 89 -5.13 12.21 -15.92
N ARG A 90 -6.44 12.04 -15.76
CA ARG A 90 -7.45 12.73 -16.58
C ARG A 90 -7.37 14.26 -16.40
N ASN A 91 -7.17 14.71 -15.17
CA ASN A 91 -6.99 16.13 -14.87
C ASN A 91 -5.71 16.69 -15.48
N ALA A 92 -4.62 15.91 -15.44
CA ALA A 92 -3.31 16.31 -15.91
C ALA A 92 -3.20 16.30 -17.45
N ILE A 93 -3.84 15.35 -18.14
CA ILE A 93 -3.75 15.24 -19.60
C ILE A 93 -4.64 16.23 -20.34
N SER A 94 -5.82 16.54 -19.80
CA SER A 94 -6.80 17.42 -20.45
C SER A 94 -6.23 18.76 -20.97
N PRO A 95 -5.44 19.53 -20.19
CA PRO A 95 -4.85 20.78 -20.68
C PRO A 95 -3.71 20.58 -21.70
N ARG A 96 -3.13 19.39 -21.80
CA ARG A 96 -1.99 19.08 -22.69
C ARG A 96 -2.42 18.67 -24.10
N LEU A 97 -3.72 18.47 -24.35
CA LEU A 97 -4.26 17.97 -25.62
C LEU A 97 -4.77 19.08 -26.57
N THR A 98 -4.50 20.35 -26.30
CA THR A 98 -5.06 21.49 -27.05
C THR A 98 -4.66 21.54 -28.53
N THR A 99 -3.57 20.88 -28.91
CA THR A 99 -3.04 20.83 -30.29
C THR A 99 -3.23 19.46 -30.95
N VAL A 100 -3.88 18.51 -30.27
CA VAL A 100 -4.08 17.13 -30.73
C VAL A 100 -5.46 17.00 -31.42
N PRO A 101 -5.58 16.25 -32.53
CA PRO A 101 -6.87 15.98 -33.17
C PRO A 101 -7.92 15.41 -32.21
N GLY A 102 -9.20 15.73 -32.43
CA GLY A 102 -10.31 15.41 -31.51
C GLY A 102 -10.39 13.93 -31.12
N ASP A 103 -10.39 13.02 -32.10
CA ASP A 103 -10.53 11.58 -31.83
C ASP A 103 -9.35 11.01 -31.01
N ALA A 104 -8.11 11.40 -31.35
CA ALA A 104 -6.92 11.00 -30.60
C ALA A 104 -6.87 11.65 -29.20
N ALA A 105 -7.35 12.89 -29.06
CA ALA A 105 -7.46 13.57 -27.78
C ALA A 105 -8.51 12.89 -26.87
N ASP A 106 -9.66 12.49 -27.43
CA ASP A 106 -10.71 11.80 -26.70
C ASP A 106 -10.25 10.43 -26.22
N ALA A 107 -9.62 9.63 -27.11
CA ALA A 107 -9.01 8.36 -26.75
C ALA A 107 -7.96 8.53 -25.63
N ALA A 108 -7.10 9.56 -25.73
CA ALA A 108 -6.09 9.82 -24.71
C ALA A 108 -6.68 10.18 -23.34
N ARG A 109 -7.84 10.85 -23.27
CA ARG A 109 -8.52 11.16 -21.98
C ARG A 109 -9.05 9.91 -21.27
N GLU A 110 -9.21 8.81 -21.97
CA GLU A 110 -9.64 7.53 -21.40
C GLU A 110 -8.50 6.78 -20.71
N GLY A 111 -7.25 7.00 -21.13
CA GLY A 111 -6.09 6.42 -20.46
C GLY A 111 -4.82 6.42 -21.30
N ILE A 112 -3.68 6.22 -20.63
CA ILE A 112 -2.36 6.17 -21.27
C ILE A 112 -2.26 5.05 -22.32
N ALA A 113 -2.90 3.91 -22.07
CA ALA A 113 -2.92 2.80 -23.03
C ALA A 113 -3.61 3.21 -24.33
N ASN A 114 -4.74 3.93 -24.25
CA ASN A 114 -5.47 4.43 -25.41
C ASN A 114 -4.67 5.53 -26.12
N ALA A 115 -4.04 6.44 -25.37
CA ALA A 115 -3.16 7.47 -25.94
C ALA A 115 -1.99 6.89 -26.76
N ILE A 116 -1.41 5.77 -26.30
CA ILE A 116 -0.35 5.06 -27.02
C ILE A 116 -0.92 4.33 -28.24
N ALA A 117 -2.07 3.67 -28.09
CA ALA A 117 -2.71 2.91 -29.17
C ALA A 117 -3.15 3.80 -30.35
N THR A 118 -3.58 5.04 -30.08
CA THR A 118 -4.00 6.01 -31.10
C THR A 118 -2.93 7.06 -31.41
N ALA A 119 -1.68 6.83 -30.99
CA ALA A 119 -0.60 7.80 -31.20
C ALA A 119 -0.34 8.02 -32.69
N ASP A 120 -0.35 6.95 -33.49
CA ASP A 120 -0.09 7.02 -34.93
C ASP A 120 -1.15 7.86 -35.68
N ASP A 121 -2.39 7.83 -35.21
CA ASP A 121 -3.50 8.63 -35.76
C ASP A 121 -3.30 10.14 -35.52
N ALA A 122 -2.48 10.51 -34.54
CA ALA A 122 -2.12 11.90 -34.26
C ALA A 122 -1.05 12.45 -35.21
N GLY A 123 -0.49 11.64 -36.12
CA GLY A 123 0.45 12.10 -37.15
C GLY A 123 1.68 12.80 -36.58
N ALA A 124 1.91 14.06 -36.97
CA ALA A 124 3.07 14.83 -36.52
C ALA A 124 3.09 15.07 -34.99
N GLN A 125 1.94 14.95 -34.33
CA GLN A 125 1.76 15.16 -32.90
C GLN A 125 1.97 13.88 -32.08
N ALA A 126 2.17 12.72 -32.71
CA ALA A 126 2.32 11.44 -32.03
C ALA A 126 3.36 11.45 -30.88
N PRO A 127 4.59 11.99 -31.06
CA PRO A 127 5.57 12.04 -29.98
C PRO A 127 5.14 12.93 -28.81
N ALA A 128 4.49 14.06 -29.13
CA ALA A 128 3.98 15.00 -28.13
C ALA A 128 2.81 14.39 -27.35
N LEU A 129 1.93 13.65 -28.02
CA LEU A 129 0.81 12.94 -27.39
C LEU A 129 1.30 11.86 -26.41
N VAL A 130 2.25 11.02 -26.84
CA VAL A 130 2.84 9.98 -25.98
C VAL A 130 3.53 10.61 -24.77
N ARG A 131 4.34 11.66 -24.99
CA ARG A 131 5.01 12.37 -23.90
C ARG A 131 4.00 12.99 -22.92
N ALA A 132 2.97 13.66 -23.42
CA ALA A 132 1.91 14.24 -22.60
C ALA A 132 1.18 13.17 -21.77
N ALA A 133 0.91 12.00 -22.35
CA ALA A 133 0.29 10.88 -21.65
C ALA A 133 1.21 10.29 -20.57
N GLN A 134 2.50 10.10 -20.86
CA GLN A 134 3.48 9.63 -19.88
C GLN A 134 3.63 10.60 -18.70
N GLU A 135 3.77 11.89 -18.96
CA GLU A 135 3.85 12.92 -17.92
C GLU A 135 2.58 12.96 -17.07
N SER A 136 1.40 12.91 -17.71
CA SER A 136 0.11 12.90 -16.99
C SER A 136 -0.08 11.63 -16.17
N PHE A 137 0.47 10.50 -16.61
CA PHE A 137 0.44 9.25 -15.84
C PHE A 137 1.33 9.34 -14.61
N VAL A 138 2.52 9.93 -14.74
CA VAL A 138 3.39 10.24 -13.61
C VAL A 138 2.69 11.17 -12.63
N ASP A 139 2.02 12.23 -13.09
CA ASP A 139 1.24 13.13 -12.22
C ASP A 139 0.17 12.38 -11.41
N GLY A 140 -0.62 11.52 -12.08
CA GLY A 140 -1.62 10.69 -11.41
C GLY A 140 -0.99 9.70 -10.42
N TRP A 141 0.14 9.09 -10.78
CA TRP A 141 0.87 8.15 -9.92
C TRP A 141 1.35 8.85 -8.65
N GLN A 142 1.93 10.04 -8.77
CA GLN A 142 2.38 10.84 -7.64
C GLN A 142 1.22 11.16 -6.69
N GLN A 143 0.07 11.58 -7.22
CA GLN A 143 -1.12 11.84 -6.42
C GLN A 143 -1.60 10.58 -5.67
N ALA A 144 -1.62 9.42 -6.33
CA ALA A 144 -2.00 8.16 -5.71
C ALA A 144 -1.02 7.77 -4.59
N MET A 145 0.29 7.89 -4.81
CA MET A 145 1.30 7.60 -3.79
C MET A 145 1.16 8.54 -2.58
N TRP A 146 0.96 9.85 -2.80
CA TRP A 146 0.75 10.81 -1.70
C TRP A 146 -0.53 10.55 -0.91
N ALA A 147 -1.62 10.15 -1.58
CA ALA A 147 -2.83 9.69 -0.89
C ALA A 147 -2.53 8.47 0.00
N GLY A 148 -1.76 7.50 -0.51
CA GLY A 148 -1.29 6.34 0.25
C GLY A 148 -0.41 6.73 1.46
N VAL A 149 0.49 7.70 1.30
CA VAL A 149 1.29 8.26 2.40
C VAL A 149 0.36 8.82 3.48
N GLY A 150 -0.65 9.60 3.10
CA GLY A 150 -1.64 10.14 4.04
C GLY A 150 -2.34 9.05 4.85
N VAL A 151 -2.77 7.96 4.19
CA VAL A 151 -3.37 6.80 4.87
C VAL A 151 -2.37 6.15 5.84
N MET A 152 -1.12 5.92 5.41
CA MET A 152 -0.08 5.35 6.27
C MET A 152 0.23 6.23 7.49
N THR A 153 0.26 7.55 7.33
CA THR A 153 0.47 8.50 8.43
C THR A 153 -0.67 8.43 9.45
N VAL A 154 -1.92 8.39 8.99
CA VAL A 154 -3.09 8.24 9.89
C VAL A 154 -3.03 6.91 10.64
N LEU A 155 -2.72 5.81 9.96
CA LEU A 155 -2.57 4.50 10.59
C LEU A 155 -1.43 4.46 11.61
N LEU A 156 -0.28 5.07 11.29
CA LEU A 156 0.84 5.18 12.21
C LEU A 156 0.43 5.97 13.46
N GLY A 157 -0.23 7.12 13.29
CA GLY A 157 -0.76 7.92 14.40
C GLY A 157 -1.74 7.12 15.28
N TYR A 158 -2.65 6.37 14.67
CA TYR A 158 -3.58 5.51 15.38
C TYR A 158 -2.87 4.41 16.19
N VAL A 159 -1.90 3.72 15.59
CA VAL A 159 -1.13 2.66 16.25
C VAL A 159 -0.27 3.21 17.39
N LEU A 160 0.30 4.41 17.23
CA LEU A 160 1.07 5.06 18.29
C LEU A 160 0.16 5.53 19.44
N ALA A 161 -1.02 6.07 19.14
CA ALA A 161 -1.97 6.54 20.15
C ALA A 161 -2.66 5.38 20.91
N ARG A 162 -2.90 4.25 20.24
CA ARG A 162 -3.57 3.06 20.83
C ARG A 162 -2.62 1.87 21.08
N GLY A 163 -1.31 2.09 21.04
CA GLY A 163 -0.31 1.05 21.24
C GLY A 163 -0.47 0.33 22.59
N PRO A 164 -0.05 -0.95 22.71
CA PRO A 164 -0.44 -1.81 23.82
C PRO A 164 -0.06 -1.26 25.19
N HIS A 165 -1.04 -1.17 26.10
CA HIS A 165 -0.75 -1.17 27.53
C HIS A 165 -0.09 -2.51 27.84
N ARG A 166 1.18 -2.47 28.28
CA ARG A 166 1.97 -3.64 28.67
C ARG A 166 1.14 -4.52 29.62
N THR A 167 0.65 -5.65 29.12
CA THR A 167 0.14 -6.72 29.98
C THR A 167 1.31 -7.15 30.86
N ARG A 168 1.18 -6.88 32.16
CA ARG A 168 2.18 -7.28 33.16
C ARG A 168 2.38 -8.80 33.05
N PRO A 169 3.62 -9.31 33.21
CA PRO A 169 3.85 -10.74 33.31
C PRO A 169 2.94 -11.30 34.40
N THR A 170 2.00 -12.17 34.04
CA THR A 170 1.36 -13.05 35.02
C THR A 170 2.46 -13.92 35.59
N THR A 171 2.91 -13.58 36.80
CA THR A 171 3.76 -14.42 37.64
C THR A 171 3.19 -15.84 37.59
N PRO A 172 3.98 -16.87 37.26
CA PRO A 172 3.53 -18.24 37.34
C PRO A 172 3.04 -18.47 38.78
N ALA A 173 1.77 -18.84 38.94
CA ALA A 173 1.29 -19.35 40.22
C ALA A 173 2.17 -20.56 40.55
N THR A 174 3.06 -20.41 41.53
CA THR A 174 3.81 -21.50 42.13
C THR A 174 2.80 -22.57 42.53
N ALA A 175 2.79 -23.68 41.79
CA ALA A 175 2.05 -24.87 42.19
C ALA A 175 2.57 -25.28 43.58
N PRO A 176 1.70 -25.59 44.55
CA PRO A 176 2.15 -26.05 45.85
C PRO A 176 2.95 -27.33 45.67
N GLU A 177 4.20 -27.27 46.14
CA GLU A 177 5.09 -28.40 46.29
C GLU A 177 4.40 -29.45 47.16
N SER A 178 3.95 -30.53 46.53
CA SER A 178 3.48 -31.72 47.23
C SER A 178 4.70 -32.36 47.89
N THR A 179 5.02 -31.90 49.10
CA THR A 179 5.88 -32.61 50.04
C THR A 179 5.26 -34.00 50.28
N ARG A 180 5.71 -34.98 49.49
CA ARG A 180 5.54 -36.39 49.86
C ARG A 180 6.54 -36.63 50.97
N ASP A 181 6.04 -36.50 52.18
CA ASP A 181 6.76 -36.83 53.39
C ASP A 181 7.13 -38.31 53.35
N VAL A 182 8.41 -38.56 53.51
CA VAL A 182 9.00 -39.86 53.77
C VAL A 182 8.73 -40.15 55.24
N THR A 183 7.80 -41.05 55.54
CA THR A 183 7.78 -41.73 56.83
C THR A 183 7.86 -43.22 56.60
N ALA A 184 9.00 -43.74 57.06
CA ALA A 184 9.26 -45.14 57.33
C ALA A 184 8.17 -45.76 58.21
N GLY A 185 7.92 -47.05 57.98
CA GLY A 185 7.04 -47.93 58.75
C GLY A 185 7.05 -49.31 58.13
#